data_AF-A0A1B6FW77-F1
#
_entry.id   AF-A0A1B6FW77-F1
#
_cell.length_a   1.000
_cell.length_b   1.000
_cell.length_c   1.000
_cell.angle_alpha   90.00
_cell.angle_beta   90.00
_cell.angle_gamma   90.00
#
_symmetry.space_group_name_H-M   'P 1'
#
loop_
_entity.id
_entity.type
_entity.pdbx_description
1 polymer ?
#
loop_
_entity_poly.entity_id
_entity_poly.type
_entity_poly.pdbx_seq_one_letter_code
_entity_poly.pdbx_strand_id
1 'polypeptide(L)'
;MAFGSDRSRFTDIDFSGKRAVEDKDIGPLVKTIMTRCIHCTRCIRFASEVAGIDDLGTTGRGADMQVGTYIEKMFLSELSGNIIDLCPVGALTSKPYSFTARPWETRKTESVDVLDAVGSNIIVTTRTGEVLRILPRVNEDVNEEWLSDKSRFSYDGLKRQRLVTPMLKNSAGELV
;
A
#
# COMPACT_ATOMS: atom_id res chain seq x y z
N MET A 1 2.41 7.22 20.94
CA MET A 1 2.40 7.44 22.40
C MET A 1 3.00 8.77 22.85
N ALA A 2 3.26 9.74 21.96
CA ALA A 2 3.94 10.99 22.34
C ALA A 2 3.01 12.10 22.89
N PHE A 3 1.78 12.22 22.38
CA PHE A 3 0.91 13.39 22.65
C PHE A 3 -0.47 13.07 23.25
N GLY A 4 -0.88 11.80 23.27
CA GLY A 4 -2.17 11.38 23.81
C GLY A 4 -2.12 11.08 25.31
N SER A 5 -3.29 11.02 25.96
CA SER A 5 -3.40 10.55 27.35
C SER A 5 -3.00 9.07 27.49
N ASP A 6 -2.56 8.67 28.68
CA ASP A 6 -2.19 7.31 29.06
C ASP A 6 -3.39 6.35 29.12
N ARG A 7 -4.62 6.86 29.30
CA ARG A 7 -5.82 6.04 29.51
C ARG A 7 -7.06 6.55 28.78
N SER A 8 -7.95 5.62 28.46
CA SER A 8 -9.27 5.92 27.87
C SER A 8 -10.28 6.29 28.96
N ARG A 9 -11.17 7.23 28.64
CA ARG A 9 -12.41 7.48 29.40
C ARG A 9 -13.66 6.95 28.70
N PHE A 10 -13.51 6.42 27.49
CA PHE A 10 -14.61 5.86 26.73
C PHE A 10 -14.98 4.50 27.33
N THR A 11 -15.91 4.53 28.27
CA THR A 11 -16.67 3.39 28.79
C THR A 11 -18.08 3.60 28.28
N ASP A 12 -18.49 2.81 27.30
CA ASP A 12 -19.80 2.96 26.68
C ASP A 12 -20.89 2.72 27.73
N ILE A 13 -21.68 3.76 28.04
CA ILE A 13 -22.74 3.70 29.05
C ILE A 13 -24.03 3.11 28.47
N ASP A 14 -24.17 3.15 27.15
CA ASP A 14 -25.36 2.73 26.40
C ASP A 14 -25.20 1.34 25.76
N PHE A 15 -24.09 0.63 26.05
CA PHE A 15 -23.74 -0.69 25.49
C PHE A 15 -23.76 -0.78 23.95
N SER A 16 -23.68 0.35 23.24
CA SER A 16 -23.72 0.44 21.78
C SER A 16 -22.44 -0.05 21.06
N GLY A 17 -21.36 -0.24 21.81
CA GLY A 17 -20.04 -0.62 21.33
C GLY A 17 -19.31 0.50 20.59
N LYS A 18 -18.11 0.18 20.09
CA LYS A 18 -17.45 1.02 19.09
C LYS A 18 -18.14 0.82 17.74
N ARG A 19 -18.20 1.88 16.93
CA ARG A 19 -18.66 1.76 15.54
C ARG A 19 -17.82 0.72 14.79
N ALA A 20 -18.49 -0.03 13.93
CA ALA A 20 -17.88 -0.92 12.96
C ALA A 20 -18.32 -0.49 11.57
N VAL A 21 -17.40 -0.54 10.61
CA VAL A 21 -17.64 -0.14 9.23
C VAL A 21 -17.28 -1.32 8.34
N GLU A 22 -18.12 -1.54 7.33
CA GLU A 22 -17.89 -2.55 6.29
C GLU A 22 -16.61 -2.25 5.50
N ASP A 23 -15.84 -3.29 5.20
CA ASP A 23 -14.64 -3.17 4.38
C ASP A 23 -15.03 -3.15 2.90
N LYS A 24 -14.47 -2.21 2.13
CA LYS A 24 -14.80 -1.99 0.72
C LYS A 24 -13.75 -2.62 -0.20
N ASP A 25 -14.15 -3.43 -1.18
CA ASP A 25 -13.17 -3.96 -2.14
C ASP A 25 -12.82 -2.91 -3.21
N ILE A 26 -11.66 -2.29 -3.05
CA ILE A 26 -11.10 -1.32 -4.01
C ILE A 26 -10.05 -1.95 -4.93
N GLY A 27 -9.85 -3.26 -4.89
CA GLY A 27 -9.02 -4.01 -5.82
C GLY A 27 -7.99 -4.98 -5.20
N PRO A 28 -7.08 -5.51 -6.02
CA PRO A 28 -6.12 -6.52 -5.59
C PRO A 28 -4.87 -5.93 -4.89
N LEU A 29 -4.63 -4.63 -5.00
CA LEU A 29 -3.40 -3.98 -4.51
C LEU A 29 -3.56 -3.45 -3.08
N VAL A 30 -4.66 -2.76 -2.81
CA VAL A 30 -4.91 -2.11 -1.52
C VAL A 30 -5.95 -2.90 -0.74
N LYS A 31 -5.57 -3.35 0.46
CA LYS A 31 -6.46 -3.96 1.44
C LYS A 31 -7.07 -2.87 2.31
N THR A 32 -8.38 -2.91 2.44
CA THR A 32 -9.16 -1.98 3.24
C THR A 32 -9.59 -2.60 4.56
N ILE A 33 -9.42 -1.88 5.64
CA ILE A 33 -10.04 -2.18 6.94
C ILE A 33 -10.66 -0.88 7.45
N MET A 34 -11.88 -0.57 7.02
CA MET A 34 -12.48 0.78 7.17
C MET A 34 -12.89 1.10 8.59
N THR A 35 -13.07 0.09 9.45
CA THR A 35 -13.25 0.29 10.89
C THR A 35 -12.07 1.05 11.53
N ARG A 36 -10.88 0.99 10.94
CA ARG A 36 -9.68 1.73 11.41
C ARG A 36 -9.56 3.15 10.86
N CYS A 37 -10.41 3.53 9.91
CA CYS A 37 -10.36 4.85 9.29
C CYS A 37 -10.74 5.94 10.30
N ILE A 38 -9.95 7.01 10.33
CA ILE A 38 -10.15 8.19 11.17
C ILE A 38 -10.66 9.41 10.39
N HIS A 39 -11.11 9.20 9.15
CA HIS A 39 -11.67 10.24 8.28
C HIS A 39 -10.76 11.45 8.01
N CYS A 40 -9.46 11.25 7.95
CA CYS A 40 -8.51 12.33 7.65
C CYS A 40 -8.54 12.84 6.19
N THR A 41 -9.36 12.21 5.33
CA THR A 41 -9.57 12.51 3.90
C THR A 41 -8.33 12.59 3.00
N ARG A 42 -7.15 12.16 3.48
CA ARG A 42 -5.91 12.17 2.69
C ARG A 42 -5.97 11.34 1.42
N CYS A 43 -6.57 10.14 1.48
CA CYS A 43 -6.71 9.27 0.31
C CYS A 43 -7.63 9.86 -0.76
N ILE A 44 -8.69 10.56 -0.36
CA ILE A 44 -9.63 11.23 -1.29
C ILE A 44 -8.92 12.38 -2.00
N ARG A 45 -8.21 13.23 -1.25
CA ARG A 45 -7.42 14.33 -1.81
C ARG A 45 -6.33 13.83 -2.75
N PHE A 46 -5.59 12.79 -2.37
CA PHE A 46 -4.60 12.19 -3.26
C PHE A 46 -5.21 11.65 -4.54
N ALA A 47 -6.33 10.94 -4.45
CA ALA A 47 -7.00 10.39 -5.61
C ALA A 47 -7.44 11.50 -6.58
N SER A 48 -8.02 12.57 -6.06
CA SER A 48 -8.50 13.70 -6.86
C SER A 48 -7.37 14.60 -7.40
N GLU A 49 -6.43 14.99 -6.55
CA GLU A 49 -5.42 16.03 -6.82
C GLU A 49 -4.17 15.46 -7.53
N VAL A 50 -3.72 14.27 -7.16
CA VAL A 50 -2.45 13.69 -7.64
C VAL A 50 -2.68 12.58 -8.65
N ALA A 51 -3.53 11.59 -8.32
CA ALA A 51 -3.84 10.49 -9.23
C ALA A 51 -4.84 10.89 -10.33
N GLY A 52 -5.50 12.05 -10.20
CA GLY A 52 -6.45 12.57 -11.19
C GLY A 52 -7.70 11.70 -11.39
N ILE A 53 -8.08 10.89 -10.39
CA ILE A 53 -9.20 9.96 -10.43
C ILE A 53 -10.12 10.21 -9.23
N ASP A 54 -11.30 10.74 -9.50
CA ASP A 54 -12.33 11.08 -8.50
C ASP A 54 -13.20 9.89 -8.08
N ASP A 55 -12.58 8.73 -7.83
CA ASP A 55 -13.32 7.51 -7.47
C ASP A 55 -13.53 7.37 -5.95
N LEU A 56 -12.62 7.92 -5.15
CA LEU A 56 -12.73 7.89 -3.69
C LEU A 56 -13.50 9.11 -3.19
N GLY A 57 -14.49 8.87 -2.34
CA GLY A 57 -15.27 9.94 -1.71
C GLY A 57 -15.68 9.61 -0.28
N THR A 58 -16.43 10.53 0.31
CA THR A 58 -17.14 10.32 1.58
C THR A 58 -18.62 10.15 1.32
N THR A 59 -19.20 9.05 1.79
CA THR A 59 -20.64 8.78 1.74
C THR A 59 -21.21 8.77 3.15
N GLY A 60 -22.49 9.11 3.30
CA GLY A 60 -23.13 9.24 4.61
C GLY A 60 -22.79 10.55 5.34
N ARG A 61 -23.09 10.61 6.64
CA ARG A 61 -22.94 11.82 7.47
C ARG A 61 -22.68 11.45 8.93
N GLY A 62 -21.93 12.29 9.63
CA GLY A 62 -21.67 12.12 11.07
C GLY A 62 -20.78 10.91 11.34
N ALA A 63 -21.09 10.14 12.38
CA ALA A 63 -20.32 8.94 12.75
C ALA A 63 -20.40 7.81 11.70
N ASP A 64 -21.51 7.78 10.94
CA ASP A 64 -21.77 6.80 9.89
C ASP A 64 -21.20 7.21 8.53
N MET A 65 -20.41 8.29 8.48
CA MET A 65 -19.66 8.65 7.28
C MET A 65 -18.66 7.54 6.94
N GLN A 66 -18.60 7.14 5.69
CA GLN A 66 -17.70 6.10 5.19
C GLN A 66 -16.82 6.67 4.07
N VAL A 67 -15.54 6.30 4.09
CA VAL A 67 -14.58 6.64 3.03
C VAL A 67 -14.46 5.45 2.11
N GLY A 68 -14.62 5.67 0.81
CA GLY A 68 -14.50 4.61 -0.20
C GLY A 68 -15.22 4.97 -1.48
N THR A 69 -15.39 3.98 -2.33
CA THR A 69 -16.27 4.04 -3.50
C THR A 69 -17.71 3.75 -3.04
N TYR A 70 -18.69 4.53 -3.49
CA TYR A 70 -20.10 4.31 -3.12
C TYR A 70 -20.63 2.98 -3.70
N ILE A 71 -20.25 2.70 -4.94
CA ILE A 71 -20.46 1.43 -5.63
C ILE A 71 -19.20 0.57 -5.50
N GLU A 72 -19.32 -0.75 -5.70
CA GLU A 72 -18.15 -1.63 -5.85
C GLU A 72 -17.39 -1.27 -7.14
N LYS A 73 -16.43 -0.36 -7.00
CA LYS A 73 -15.56 0.08 -8.08
C LYS A 73 -14.11 -0.12 -7.64
N MET A 74 -13.34 -0.78 -8.50
CA MET A 74 -11.91 -0.91 -8.32
C MET A 74 -11.23 0.42 -8.55
N PHE A 75 -10.30 0.78 -7.67
CA PHE A 75 -9.49 1.98 -7.83
C PHE A 75 -8.36 1.70 -8.82
N LEU A 76 -8.65 1.93 -10.10
CA LEU A 76 -7.74 1.65 -11.21
C LEU A 76 -6.94 2.91 -11.55
N SER A 77 -5.83 3.09 -10.85
CA SER A 77 -4.80 4.08 -11.15
C SER A 77 -3.44 3.39 -11.16
N GLU A 78 -2.51 3.88 -11.97
CA GLU A 78 -1.11 3.49 -11.95
C GLU A 78 -0.35 3.98 -10.70
N LEU A 79 -0.91 4.94 -9.96
CA LEU A 79 -0.37 5.49 -8.72
C LEU A 79 -1.22 5.08 -7.49
N SER A 80 -2.08 4.08 -7.63
CA SER A 80 -3.10 3.75 -6.63
C SER A 80 -2.51 3.34 -5.28
N GLY A 81 -1.37 2.64 -5.29
CA GLY A 81 -0.72 2.10 -4.11
C GLY A 81 -0.08 3.15 -3.19
N ASN A 82 0.06 4.40 -3.65
CA ASN A 82 0.59 5.49 -2.80
C ASN A 82 -0.36 5.88 -1.67
N ILE A 83 -1.67 5.59 -1.80
CA ILE A 83 -2.63 5.82 -0.69
C ILE A 83 -2.30 5.01 0.56
N ILE A 84 -1.53 3.91 0.42
CA ILE A 84 -1.07 3.09 1.54
C ILE A 84 -0.08 3.87 2.42
N ASP A 85 0.83 4.63 1.80
CA ASP A 85 1.85 5.38 2.54
C ASP A 85 1.26 6.67 3.15
N LEU A 86 0.29 7.28 2.46
CA LEU A 86 -0.39 8.47 2.96
C LEU A 86 -1.32 8.22 4.15
N CYS A 87 -1.88 7.01 4.22
CA CYS A 87 -2.81 6.66 5.27
C CYS A 87 -2.09 6.61 6.61
N PRO A 88 -2.40 7.52 7.56
CA PRO A 88 -1.69 7.57 8.83
C PRO A 88 -2.05 6.40 9.77
N VAL A 89 -3.01 5.57 9.35
CA VAL A 89 -3.56 4.44 10.08
C VAL A 89 -3.54 3.20 9.19
N GLY A 90 -3.61 2.01 9.79
CA GLY A 90 -3.67 0.74 9.05
C GLY A 90 -5.03 0.42 8.44
N ALA A 91 -5.76 1.44 7.96
CA ALA A 91 -7.04 1.29 7.27
C ALA A 91 -6.87 0.98 5.78
N LEU A 92 -5.79 1.50 5.16
CA LEU A 92 -5.38 1.17 3.80
C LEU A 92 -3.99 0.55 3.89
N THR A 93 -3.84 -0.71 3.50
CA THR A 93 -2.57 -1.43 3.57
C THR A 93 -2.29 -2.18 2.28
N SER A 94 -1.03 -2.54 2.03
CA SER A 94 -0.68 -3.38 0.88
C SER A 94 -1.25 -4.79 1.07
N LYS A 95 -2.08 -5.23 0.12
CA LYS A 95 -2.69 -6.57 0.10
C LYS A 95 -1.63 -7.65 -0.19
N PRO A 96 -0.67 -7.48 -1.14
CA PRO A 96 0.41 -8.45 -1.36
C PRO A 96 1.38 -8.60 -0.17
N TYR A 97 1.59 -7.53 0.61
CA TYR A 97 2.43 -7.55 1.82
C TYR A 97 1.64 -7.88 3.10
N SER A 98 0.33 -8.16 3.00
CA SER A 98 -0.54 -8.33 4.16
C SER A 98 -0.03 -9.45 5.07
N PHE A 99 0.36 -9.07 6.29
CA PHE A 99 0.80 -9.96 7.37
C PHE A 99 2.10 -10.74 7.15
N THR A 100 2.90 -10.43 6.12
CA THR A 100 4.14 -11.17 5.85
C THR A 100 5.28 -10.83 6.83
N ALA A 101 5.38 -9.56 7.24
CA ALA A 101 6.44 -9.06 8.12
C ALA A 101 6.01 -7.86 8.97
N ARG A 102 6.91 -7.41 9.86
CA ARG A 102 6.73 -6.21 10.69
C ARG A 102 7.87 -5.21 10.50
N PRO A 103 7.62 -3.89 10.61
CA PRO A 103 8.61 -2.87 10.28
C PRO A 103 9.94 -2.94 11.06
N TRP A 104 9.93 -3.47 12.28
CA TRP A 104 11.14 -3.60 13.11
C TRP A 104 12.00 -4.83 12.75
N GLU A 105 11.45 -5.80 12.03
CA GLU A 105 12.19 -7.00 11.60
C GLU A 105 12.98 -6.75 10.30
N THR A 106 12.65 -5.66 9.60
CA THR A 106 13.10 -5.45 8.23
C THR A 106 14.30 -4.53 8.14
N ARG A 107 15.23 -4.87 7.24
CA ARG A 107 16.35 -3.99 6.85
C ARG A 107 15.92 -3.12 5.69
N LYS A 108 16.30 -1.85 5.74
CA LYS A 108 16.00 -0.85 4.71
C LYS A 108 17.27 -0.59 3.91
N THR A 109 17.19 -0.74 2.60
CA THR A 109 18.28 -0.42 1.68
C THR A 109 17.77 0.62 0.69
N GLU A 110 18.44 1.77 0.63
CA GLU A 110 18.14 2.80 -0.37
C GLU A 110 18.65 2.36 -1.73
N SER A 111 17.82 2.47 -2.75
CA SER A 111 18.08 2.02 -4.12
C SER A 111 17.34 2.91 -5.12
N VAL A 112 17.47 2.56 -6.40
CA VAL A 112 16.78 3.21 -7.53
C VAL A 112 15.92 2.18 -8.25
N ASP A 113 14.76 2.60 -8.72
CA ASP A 113 13.86 1.80 -9.54
C ASP A 113 14.36 1.67 -10.99
N VAL A 114 14.05 0.54 -11.62
CA VAL A 114 14.54 0.17 -12.97
C VAL A 114 13.41 -0.24 -13.93
N LEU A 115 12.14 -0.10 -13.51
CA LEU A 115 11.02 -0.55 -14.32
C LEU A 115 10.53 0.48 -15.34
N ASP A 116 10.94 1.72 -15.18
CA ASP A 116 10.72 2.81 -16.12
C ASP A 116 11.96 3.70 -16.22
N ALA A 117 11.93 4.64 -17.18
CA ALA A 117 13.02 5.57 -17.41
C ALA A 117 13.02 6.78 -16.44
N VAL A 118 12.10 6.82 -15.48
CA VAL A 118 12.06 7.88 -14.46
C VAL A 118 13.19 7.66 -13.45
N GLY A 119 13.52 6.40 -13.15
CA GLY A 119 14.54 6.08 -12.17
C GLY A 119 14.14 6.54 -10.77
N SER A 120 12.90 6.25 -10.37
CA SER A 120 12.33 6.68 -9.09
C SER A 120 13.18 6.20 -7.91
N ASN A 121 13.37 7.06 -6.91
CA ASN A 121 14.13 6.70 -5.73
C ASN A 121 13.29 5.82 -4.80
N ILE A 122 13.84 4.67 -4.38
CA ILE A 122 13.10 3.67 -3.61
C ILE A 122 13.87 3.17 -2.38
N ILE A 123 13.13 2.63 -1.43
CA ILE A 123 13.63 1.90 -0.27
C ILE A 123 13.18 0.44 -0.41
N VAL A 124 14.15 -0.44 -0.65
CA VAL A 124 13.94 -1.88 -0.72
C VAL A 124 13.98 -2.42 0.71
N THR A 125 12.86 -2.98 1.15
CA THR A 125 12.73 -3.57 2.48
C THR A 125 12.97 -5.06 2.39
N THR A 126 14.00 -5.56 3.07
CA THR A 126 14.39 -6.98 3.06
C THR A 126 14.28 -7.62 4.44
N ARG A 127 14.08 -8.93 4.47
CA ARG A 127 14.18 -9.76 5.68
C ARG A 127 14.80 -11.09 5.30
N THR A 128 15.80 -11.53 6.06
CA THR A 128 16.46 -12.84 5.87
C THR A 128 16.86 -13.14 4.41
N GLY A 129 17.29 -12.11 3.66
CA GLY A 129 17.70 -12.24 2.25
C GLY A 129 16.57 -12.19 1.22
N GLU A 130 15.30 -12.09 1.61
CA GLU A 130 14.16 -11.92 0.71
C GLU A 130 13.71 -10.45 0.67
N VAL A 131 13.35 -9.96 -0.53
CA VAL A 131 12.69 -8.66 -0.72
C VAL A 131 11.21 -8.80 -0.39
N LEU A 132 10.73 -8.01 0.57
CA LEU A 132 9.37 -8.12 1.06
C LEU A 132 8.43 -7.01 0.58
N ARG A 133 8.94 -5.79 0.45
CA ARG A 133 8.20 -4.64 -0.08
C ARG A 133 9.15 -3.58 -0.59
N ILE A 134 8.65 -2.73 -1.47
CA ILE A 134 9.32 -1.55 -1.99
C ILE A 134 8.51 -0.32 -1.58
N LEU A 135 9.19 0.68 -1.00
CA LEU A 135 8.61 1.96 -0.62
C LEU A 135 9.26 3.09 -1.42
N PRO A 136 8.58 4.22 -1.65
CA PRO A 136 9.22 5.41 -2.19
C PRO A 136 10.25 5.98 -1.21
N ARG A 137 11.27 6.64 -1.75
CA ARG A 137 12.18 7.52 -1.02
C ARG A 137 11.98 8.94 -1.54
N VAL A 138 12.02 9.91 -0.62
CA VAL A 138 11.83 11.31 -0.97
C VAL A 138 12.95 11.80 -1.89
N ASN A 139 12.57 12.33 -3.05
CA ASN A 139 13.44 13.07 -3.96
C ASN A 139 12.63 14.07 -4.78
N GLU A 140 12.66 15.33 -4.35
CA GLU A 140 11.92 16.45 -4.94
C GLU A 140 12.19 16.63 -6.44
N ASP A 141 13.39 16.29 -6.92
CA ASP A 141 13.76 16.51 -8.33
C ASP A 141 13.27 15.39 -9.28
N VAL A 142 12.82 14.24 -8.74
CA VAL A 142 12.51 13.05 -9.56
C VAL A 142 11.08 12.54 -9.33
N ASN A 143 10.79 12.09 -8.10
CA ASN A 143 9.55 11.38 -7.80
C ASN A 143 8.80 11.96 -6.61
N GLU A 144 9.29 13.06 -6.03
CA GLU A 144 8.80 13.63 -4.76
C GLU A 144 8.71 12.52 -3.71
N GLU A 145 7.50 12.07 -3.37
CA GLU A 145 7.25 10.94 -2.47
C GLU A 145 6.51 9.77 -3.14
N TRP A 146 6.28 9.83 -4.45
CA TRP A 146 5.41 8.91 -5.18
C TRP A 146 6.18 7.78 -5.84
N LEU A 147 5.47 6.66 -6.05
CA LEU A 147 5.97 5.49 -6.75
C LEU A 147 4.85 4.84 -7.56
N SER A 148 5.13 4.44 -8.80
CA SER A 148 4.16 3.69 -9.62
C SER A 148 3.84 2.32 -8.99
N ASP A 149 2.64 1.82 -9.27
CA ASP A 149 2.20 0.50 -8.80
C ASP A 149 3.02 -0.63 -9.40
N LYS A 150 3.52 -0.44 -10.62
CA LYS A 150 4.46 -1.37 -11.24
C LYS A 150 5.70 -1.53 -10.36
N SER A 151 6.30 -0.42 -9.95
CA SER A 151 7.51 -0.40 -9.11
C SER A 151 7.24 -0.85 -7.69
N ARG A 152 6.07 -0.52 -7.15
CA ARG A 152 5.66 -0.89 -5.80
C ARG A 152 5.39 -2.37 -5.61
N PHE A 153 4.79 -3.04 -6.61
CA PHE A 153 4.26 -4.41 -6.46
C PHE A 153 5.02 -5.49 -7.26
N SER A 154 5.89 -5.14 -8.21
CA SER A 154 6.67 -6.10 -9.01
C SER A 154 7.70 -6.93 -8.25
N TYR A 155 7.95 -6.64 -6.97
CA TYR A 155 8.92 -7.39 -6.16
C TYR A 155 8.55 -8.86 -6.00
N ASP A 156 7.28 -9.23 -6.20
CA ASP A 156 6.83 -10.62 -6.20
C ASP A 156 7.42 -11.43 -7.38
N GLY A 157 7.73 -10.77 -8.49
CA GLY A 157 8.42 -11.34 -9.64
C GLY A 157 9.88 -11.68 -9.34
N LEU A 158 10.54 -10.95 -8.44
CA LEU A 158 11.95 -11.18 -8.11
C LEU A 158 12.21 -12.55 -7.47
N LYS A 159 11.18 -13.21 -6.93
CA LYS A 159 11.26 -14.55 -6.34
C LYS A 159 10.71 -15.66 -7.25
N ARG A 160 10.14 -15.33 -8.41
CA ARG A 160 9.53 -16.31 -9.33
C ARG A 160 10.29 -16.34 -10.66
N GLN A 161 10.34 -17.52 -11.29
CA GLN A 161 10.94 -17.71 -12.62
C GLN A 161 12.38 -17.16 -12.75
N ARG A 162 13.17 -17.28 -11.68
CA ARG A 162 14.58 -16.84 -11.67
C ARG A 162 15.47 -17.90 -12.30
N LEU A 163 16.34 -17.45 -13.20
CA LEU A 163 17.45 -18.26 -13.71
C LEU A 163 18.53 -18.32 -12.63
N VAL A 164 18.73 -19.51 -12.04
CA VAL A 164 19.70 -19.74 -10.96
C VAL A 164 20.92 -20.54 -11.41
N THR A 165 20.76 -21.32 -12.48
CA THR A 165 21.82 -22.12 -13.09
C THR A 165 21.96 -21.71 -14.55
N PRO A 166 23.20 -21.57 -15.06
CA PRO A 166 23.42 -21.48 -16.50
C PRO A 166 22.87 -22.74 -17.17
N MET A 167 22.14 -22.58 -18.27
CA MET A 167 21.59 -23.68 -19.05
C MET A 167 22.05 -23.57 -20.50
N LEU A 168 22.34 -24.70 -21.12
CA LEU A 168 22.69 -24.82 -22.53
C LEU A 168 21.65 -25.66 -23.25
N LYS A 169 21.45 -25.38 -24.54
CA LYS A 169 20.53 -26.15 -25.37
C LYS A 169 21.18 -27.48 -25.78
N ASN A 170 20.56 -28.60 -25.45
CA ASN A 170 21.02 -29.91 -25.90
C ASN A 170 20.66 -30.17 -27.38
N SER A 171 21.15 -31.27 -27.95
CA SER A 171 20.86 -31.65 -29.34
C SER A 171 19.36 -31.91 -29.62
N ALA A 172 18.56 -32.20 -28.60
CA ALA A 172 17.11 -32.38 -28.68
C ALA A 172 16.33 -31.05 -28.56
N GLY A 173 17.02 -29.95 -28.25
CA GLY A 173 16.45 -28.61 -28.15
C GLY A 173 15.95 -28.19 -26.77
N GLU A 174 16.18 -29.02 -25.75
CA GLU A 174 15.83 -28.74 -24.36
C GLU A 174 16.97 -27.98 -23.66
N LEU A 175 16.62 -27.14 -22.68
CA LEU A 175 17.59 -26.46 -21.82
C LEU A 175 18.05 -27.43 -20.72
N VAL A 176 19.35 -27.74 -20.71
CA VAL A 176 20.02 -28.61 -19.73
C VAL A 176 21.07 -27.81 -18.97
#